data_AF-A0A520JVP9-F1
#
_entry.id   AF-A0A520JVP9-F1
#
_cell.length_a   1.000
_cell.length_b   1.000
_cell.length_c   1.000
_cell.angle_alpha   90.00
_cell.angle_beta   90.00
_cell.angle_gamma   90.00
#
_symmetry.space_group_name_H-M   'P 1'
#
loop_
_entity.id
_entity.type
_entity.pdbx_description
1 polymer ?
#
loop_
_entity_poly.entity_id
_entity_poly.type
_entity_poly.pdbx_seq_one_letter_code
_entity_poly.pdbx_strand_id
1 'polypeptide(L)'
;MQRKEKIRNFISDAKTAWGTKWILLGGDTGIVLHRDGYRYVEGKTWKDKTIPADLYYSNLDDTWDANGNLNYGKVNDSVDLYPDVFVGRTPVDTVAETQTFVNKTLTYEKSPPSDNYTLNILFLEEYLNGAANDGGITKDLINDSYIPDNFNITELYQRYGNLNKSSAMAKFNARCNIVNHIRHGSTGSISVASGSIGNSDVDSLANSLENFIFYSTSCYSNNFESDSLSEHFMNNANGGSIGYVGNSRCGWYVLQCNI
;
A
#
# COMPACT_ATOMS: atom_id res chain seq x y z
N MET A 1 -28.43 -12.37 3.04
CA MET A 1 -27.33 -11.44 3.36
C MET A 1 -26.03 -12.07 2.87
N GLN A 2 -25.33 -11.45 1.93
CA GLN A 2 -24.06 -11.98 1.41
C GLN A 2 -23.01 -11.94 2.53
N ARG A 3 -21.91 -12.69 2.40
CA ARG A 3 -20.88 -12.78 3.47
C ARG A 3 -20.24 -11.41 3.77
N LYS A 4 -20.16 -10.53 2.77
CA LYS A 4 -19.56 -9.18 2.86
C LYS A 4 -20.35 -8.24 3.78
N GLU A 5 -21.69 -8.18 3.68
CA GLU A 5 -22.48 -7.29 4.55
C GLU A 5 -22.42 -7.74 6.02
N LYS A 6 -22.31 -9.05 6.27
CA LYS A 6 -22.17 -9.57 7.64
C LYS A 6 -20.89 -9.05 8.32
N ILE A 7 -19.78 -9.01 7.58
CA ILE A 7 -18.50 -8.47 8.08
C ILE A 7 -18.64 -6.98 8.38
N ARG A 8 -19.19 -6.20 7.43
CA ARG A 8 -19.40 -4.75 7.62
C ARG A 8 -20.33 -4.44 8.81
N ASN A 9 -21.42 -5.20 8.96
CA ASN A 9 -22.36 -5.03 10.07
C ASN A 9 -21.70 -5.37 11.42
N PHE A 10 -20.92 -6.46 11.49
CA PHE A 10 -20.15 -6.78 12.69
C PHE A 10 -19.18 -5.65 13.06
N ILE A 11 -18.49 -5.05 12.08
CA ILE A 11 -17.59 -3.91 12.33
C ILE A 11 -18.38 -2.70 12.87
N SER A 12 -19.57 -2.42 12.31
CA SER A 12 -20.46 -1.37 12.82
C SER A 12 -20.90 -1.61 14.27
N ASP A 13 -21.30 -2.85 14.58
CA ASP A 13 -21.65 -3.27 15.94
C ASP A 13 -20.43 -3.12 16.88
N ALA A 14 -19.24 -3.54 16.45
CA ALA A 14 -18.00 -3.43 17.24
C ALA A 14 -17.56 -1.97 17.46
N LYS A 15 -17.74 -1.08 16.48
CA LYS A 15 -17.52 0.37 16.64
C LYS A 15 -18.47 0.92 17.70
N THR A 16 -19.76 0.61 17.60
CA THR A 16 -20.81 1.17 18.48
C THR A 16 -20.73 0.60 19.90
N ALA A 17 -20.58 -0.71 20.03
CA ALA A 17 -20.63 -1.40 21.32
C ALA A 17 -19.29 -1.33 22.07
N TRP A 18 -18.16 -1.35 21.37
CA TRP A 18 -16.83 -1.45 22.00
C TRP A 18 -15.95 -0.21 21.79
N GLY A 19 -16.37 0.76 20.96
CA GLY A 19 -15.53 1.89 20.58
C GLY A 19 -14.37 1.49 19.66
N THR A 20 -14.52 0.41 18.90
CA THR A 20 -13.47 -0.11 18.00
C THR A 20 -13.05 0.94 16.98
N LYS A 21 -11.73 1.18 16.86
CA LYS A 21 -11.13 2.14 15.91
C LYS A 21 -10.29 1.49 14.82
N TRP A 22 -9.77 0.29 15.07
CA TRP A 22 -8.84 -0.41 14.20
C TRP A 22 -9.36 -1.82 13.95
N ILE A 23 -9.40 -2.21 12.68
CA ILE A 23 -9.80 -3.54 12.22
C ILE A 23 -8.66 -4.10 11.38
N LEU A 24 -8.25 -5.33 11.70
CA LEU A 24 -7.34 -6.11 10.87
C LEU A 24 -8.10 -7.25 10.22
N LEU A 25 -8.12 -7.28 8.89
CA LEU A 25 -8.66 -8.37 8.10
C LEU A 25 -7.60 -9.48 7.98
N GLY A 26 -7.79 -10.55 8.74
CA GLY A 26 -6.91 -11.72 8.78
C GLY A 26 -7.21 -12.71 7.65
N GLY A 27 -6.49 -12.59 6.54
CA GLY A 27 -6.56 -13.52 5.41
C GLY A 27 -6.63 -12.82 4.06
N ASP A 28 -6.21 -13.52 3.01
CA ASP A 28 -6.39 -13.03 1.65
C ASP A 28 -7.86 -13.13 1.17
N THR A 29 -8.15 -12.73 -0.07
CA THR A 29 -9.48 -12.60 -0.66
C THR A 29 -10.25 -13.92 -0.75
N GLY A 30 -9.56 -15.06 -0.74
CA GLY A 30 -10.17 -16.39 -0.60
C GLY A 30 -10.79 -16.64 0.78
N ILE A 31 -10.35 -15.92 1.81
CA ILE A 31 -10.77 -16.08 3.21
C ILE A 31 -11.68 -14.91 3.62
N VAL A 32 -11.17 -13.68 3.50
CA VAL A 32 -11.89 -12.44 3.81
C VAL A 32 -12.18 -11.68 2.52
N LEU A 33 -13.40 -11.82 2.03
CA LEU A 33 -13.84 -11.18 0.78
C LEU A 33 -13.69 -9.65 0.86
N HIS A 34 -13.41 -9.01 -0.28
CA HIS A 34 -13.51 -7.56 -0.45
C HIS A 34 -14.80 -7.17 -1.19
N ARG A 35 -15.10 -5.88 -1.32
CA ARG A 35 -16.18 -5.37 -2.17
C ARG A 35 -15.62 -4.74 -3.43
N ASP A 36 -16.29 -4.97 -4.56
CA ASP A 36 -16.03 -4.27 -5.81
C ASP A 36 -16.57 -2.85 -5.75
N GLY A 37 -15.68 -1.88 -5.84
CA GLY A 37 -16.01 -0.46 -5.97
C GLY A 37 -16.18 -0.05 -7.44
N TYR A 38 -17.04 0.93 -7.66
CA TYR A 38 -17.25 1.56 -8.96
C TYR A 38 -16.56 2.92 -9.01
N ARG A 39 -15.70 3.20 -10.00
CA ARG A 39 -15.21 4.57 -10.28
C ARG A 39 -15.03 4.84 -11.76
N TYR A 40 -15.11 6.12 -12.08
CA TYR A 40 -14.56 6.64 -13.33
C TYR A 40 -13.04 6.79 -13.20
N VAL A 41 -12.30 6.32 -14.20
CA VAL A 41 -10.84 6.40 -14.25
C VAL A 41 -10.43 7.42 -15.31
N GLU A 42 -9.24 8.01 -15.15
CA GLU A 42 -8.59 8.89 -16.15
C GLU A 42 -9.52 10.04 -16.60
N GLY A 43 -9.92 10.92 -15.69
CA GLY A 43 -10.77 12.05 -16.05
C GLY A 43 -12.15 11.68 -16.59
N LYS A 44 -12.64 10.46 -16.29
CA LYS A 44 -13.93 9.89 -16.72
C LYS A 44 -13.97 9.33 -18.14
N THR A 45 -12.84 8.96 -18.73
CA THR A 45 -12.80 8.28 -20.03
C THR A 45 -13.41 6.88 -19.98
N TRP A 46 -13.24 6.13 -18.88
CA TRP A 46 -13.83 4.80 -18.73
C TRP A 46 -14.24 4.47 -17.28
N LYS A 47 -14.97 3.36 -17.11
CA LYS A 47 -15.57 2.92 -15.85
C LYS A 47 -14.94 1.62 -15.38
N ASP A 48 -14.35 1.61 -14.20
CA ASP A 48 -14.00 0.39 -13.48
C ASP A 48 -15.12 0.08 -12.48
N LYS A 49 -15.60 -1.16 -12.50
CA LYS A 49 -16.67 -1.65 -11.62
C LYS A 49 -16.18 -2.73 -10.66
N THR A 50 -14.90 -3.05 -10.72
CA THR A 50 -14.26 -4.19 -10.08
C THR A 50 -13.05 -3.73 -9.29
N ILE A 51 -13.08 -2.51 -8.73
CA ILE A 51 -11.96 -2.02 -7.92
C ILE A 51 -12.04 -2.73 -6.57
N PRO A 52 -11.10 -3.62 -6.19
CA PRO A 52 -11.20 -4.31 -4.92
C PRO A 52 -10.98 -3.30 -3.79
N ALA A 53 -11.94 -3.22 -2.88
CA ALA A 53 -12.02 -2.17 -1.89
C ALA A 53 -12.39 -2.72 -0.51
N ASP A 54 -11.39 -2.81 0.37
CA ASP A 54 -11.63 -2.93 1.81
C ASP A 54 -12.12 -1.63 2.44
N LEU A 55 -12.08 -0.51 1.69
CA LEU A 55 -12.73 0.76 2.04
C LEU A 55 -14.23 0.56 2.39
N TYR A 56 -14.86 -0.46 1.80
CA TYR A 56 -16.24 -0.85 2.14
C TYR A 56 -16.42 -1.23 3.62
N TYR A 57 -15.38 -1.80 4.24
CA TYR A 57 -15.40 -2.18 5.65
C TYR A 57 -15.00 -1.04 6.58
N SER A 58 -14.35 0.01 6.08
CA SER A 58 -14.03 1.20 6.87
C SER A 58 -15.12 2.26 6.80
N ASN A 59 -15.86 2.36 5.70
CA ASN A 59 -16.97 3.31 5.57
C ASN A 59 -18.27 2.61 5.95
N LEU A 60 -18.78 2.94 7.13
CA LEU A 60 -19.89 2.26 7.80
C LEU A 60 -21.21 3.02 7.65
N ASP A 61 -21.12 4.29 7.25
CA ASP A 61 -22.28 5.12 6.94
C ASP A 61 -23.06 4.61 5.73
N ASP A 62 -24.39 4.67 5.84
CA ASP A 62 -25.36 4.35 4.79
C ASP A 62 -25.08 3.06 3.98
N THR A 63 -25.80 2.89 2.88
CA THR A 63 -25.60 1.77 1.94
C THR A 63 -24.69 2.18 0.80
N TRP A 64 -23.73 1.32 0.46
CA TRP A 64 -22.93 1.49 -0.76
C TRP A 64 -23.71 1.22 -2.05
N ASP A 65 -24.98 0.83 -2.00
CA ASP A 65 -25.81 0.59 -3.19
C ASP A 65 -27.18 1.29 -3.06
N ALA A 66 -27.17 2.60 -2.81
CA ALA A 66 -28.39 3.36 -2.52
C ALA A 66 -29.42 3.37 -3.66
N ASN A 67 -29.01 3.13 -4.91
CA ASN A 67 -29.93 3.01 -6.06
C ASN A 67 -30.32 1.55 -6.39
N GLY A 68 -29.91 0.59 -5.56
CA GLY A 68 -30.19 -0.82 -5.75
C GLY A 68 -29.78 -1.32 -7.14
N ASN A 69 -28.71 -0.74 -7.69
CA ASN A 69 -28.27 -1.03 -9.05
C ASN A 69 -26.99 -1.89 -9.10
N LEU A 70 -26.53 -2.38 -7.94
CA LEU A 70 -25.40 -3.30 -7.73
C LEU A 70 -24.04 -2.76 -8.17
N ASN A 71 -23.92 -1.46 -8.44
CA ASN A 71 -22.64 -0.79 -8.66
C ASN A 71 -22.29 -0.04 -7.38
N TYR A 72 -21.36 -0.55 -6.58
CA TYR A 72 -21.19 -0.08 -5.21
C TYR A 72 -20.30 1.16 -5.11
N GLY A 73 -20.70 2.08 -4.22
CA GLY A 73 -19.91 3.21 -3.75
C GLY A 73 -19.90 4.39 -4.72
N LYS A 74 -20.79 4.52 -5.70
CA LYS A 74 -20.77 5.68 -6.63
C LYS A 74 -21.00 6.99 -5.87
N VAL A 75 -20.58 8.10 -6.50
CA VAL A 75 -20.98 9.46 -6.09
C VAL A 75 -22.51 9.58 -5.97
N ASN A 76 -23.27 8.98 -6.89
CA ASN A 76 -24.74 8.97 -6.85
C ASN A 76 -25.35 8.06 -5.78
N ASP A 77 -24.54 7.27 -5.07
CA ASP A 77 -25.00 6.54 -3.88
C ASP A 77 -24.86 7.38 -2.60
N SER A 78 -24.42 8.65 -2.73
CA SER A 78 -24.17 9.58 -1.62
C SER A 78 -23.15 9.07 -0.60
N VAL A 79 -22.32 8.10 -0.99
CA VAL A 79 -21.23 7.58 -0.17
C VAL A 79 -20.10 8.62 -0.14
N ASP A 80 -19.73 9.05 1.06
CA ASP A 80 -18.71 10.08 1.27
C ASP A 80 -17.27 9.54 1.12
N LEU A 81 -17.10 8.21 1.26
CA LEU A 81 -15.84 7.46 1.19
C LEU A 81 -14.86 7.77 2.31
N TYR A 82 -15.31 8.40 3.38
CA TYR A 82 -14.47 8.65 4.55
C TYR A 82 -14.49 7.41 5.47
N PRO A 83 -13.33 6.98 5.98
CA PRO A 83 -13.28 5.86 6.90
C PRO A 83 -13.82 6.25 8.28
N ASP A 84 -14.77 5.47 8.79
CA ASP A 84 -15.27 5.49 10.17
C ASP A 84 -14.34 4.77 11.16
N VAL A 85 -13.60 3.80 10.65
CA VAL A 85 -12.58 3.01 11.36
C VAL A 85 -11.39 2.77 10.42
N PHE A 86 -10.20 2.57 10.98
CA PHE A 86 -9.03 2.20 10.20
C PHE A 86 -9.07 0.70 9.89
N VAL A 87 -8.93 0.35 8.61
CA VAL A 87 -8.90 -1.04 8.15
C VAL A 87 -7.55 -1.32 7.50
N GLY A 88 -6.90 -2.38 7.96
CA GLY A 88 -5.76 -3.00 7.29
C GLY A 88 -6.08 -4.46 6.93
N ARG A 89 -5.39 -5.00 5.92
CA ARG A 89 -5.46 -6.41 5.56
C ARG A 89 -4.09 -7.05 5.74
N THR A 90 -4.12 -8.26 6.28
CA THR A 90 -3.02 -9.23 6.22
C THR A 90 -3.35 -10.26 5.15
N PRO A 91 -2.75 -10.14 3.94
CA PRO A 91 -3.08 -11.01 2.82
C PRO A 91 -2.29 -12.32 2.94
N VAL A 92 -2.83 -13.23 3.75
CA VAL A 92 -2.21 -14.53 4.06
C VAL A 92 -3.18 -15.65 3.71
N ASP A 93 -2.67 -16.73 3.12
CA ASP A 93 -3.44 -17.93 2.78
C ASP A 93 -3.05 -19.14 3.64
N THR A 94 -1.88 -19.08 4.26
CA THR A 94 -1.30 -20.19 5.02
C THR A 94 -0.96 -19.83 6.46
N VAL A 95 -0.84 -20.87 7.30
CA VAL A 95 -0.35 -20.73 8.68
C VAL A 95 1.08 -20.18 8.69
N ALA A 96 1.91 -20.54 7.71
CA ALA A 96 3.28 -20.07 7.61
C ALA A 96 3.35 -18.55 7.36
N GLU A 97 2.56 -18.04 6.41
CA GLU A 97 2.48 -16.61 6.14
C GLU A 97 1.88 -15.83 7.32
N THR A 98 0.87 -16.41 7.98
CA THR A 98 0.31 -15.84 9.22
C THR A 98 1.39 -15.71 10.29
N GLN A 99 2.21 -16.75 10.48
CA GLN A 99 3.32 -16.72 11.43
C GLN A 99 4.38 -15.69 11.04
N THR A 100 4.69 -15.56 9.74
CA THR A 100 5.59 -14.53 9.23
C THR A 100 5.09 -13.14 9.59
N PHE A 101 3.83 -12.82 9.31
CA PHE A 101 3.24 -11.52 9.66
C PHE A 101 3.35 -11.26 11.17
N VAL A 102 2.86 -12.19 12.00
CA VAL A 102 2.88 -12.04 13.47
C VAL A 102 4.29 -11.82 14.01
N ASN A 103 5.27 -12.59 13.52
CA ASN A 103 6.67 -12.46 13.94
C ASN A 103 7.26 -11.11 13.56
N LYS A 104 7.04 -10.66 12.32
CA LYS A 104 7.51 -9.34 11.88
C LYS A 104 6.85 -8.24 12.71
N THR A 105 5.53 -8.30 12.95
CA THR A 105 4.81 -7.28 13.75
C THR A 105 5.33 -7.21 15.18
N LEU A 106 5.45 -8.35 15.86
CA LEU A 106 5.96 -8.39 17.22
C LEU A 106 7.41 -7.90 17.31
N THR A 107 8.23 -8.22 16.31
CA THR A 107 9.60 -7.72 16.23
C THR A 107 9.58 -6.20 16.08
N TYR A 108 8.87 -5.66 15.09
CA TYR A 108 8.81 -4.24 14.81
C TYR A 108 8.27 -3.42 16.00
N GLU A 109 7.22 -3.90 16.68
CA GLU A 109 6.56 -3.16 17.76
C GLU A 109 7.21 -3.34 19.13
N LYS A 110 7.78 -4.52 19.42
CA LYS A 110 8.21 -4.87 20.79
C LYS A 110 9.71 -5.10 20.92
N SER A 111 10.40 -5.42 19.84
CA SER A 111 11.82 -5.76 19.86
C SER A 111 12.52 -5.36 18.57
N PRO A 112 12.38 -4.09 18.11
CA PRO A 112 13.07 -3.66 16.91
C PRO A 112 14.59 -3.77 17.15
N PRO A 113 15.37 -4.12 16.12
CA PRO A 113 16.83 -4.04 16.18
C PRO A 113 17.29 -2.70 16.79
N SER A 114 18.27 -2.76 17.68
CA SER A 114 18.71 -1.60 18.47
C SER A 114 19.56 -0.60 17.68
N ASP A 115 19.77 -0.84 16.38
CA ASP A 115 20.37 0.15 15.52
C ASP A 115 19.33 1.18 15.12
N ASN A 116 19.77 2.41 14.82
CA ASN A 116 18.87 3.52 14.48
C ASN A 116 18.21 3.34 13.10
N TYR A 117 17.99 2.12 12.61
CA TYR A 117 17.38 1.86 11.30
C TYR A 117 15.97 2.46 11.20
N THR A 118 15.27 2.57 12.34
CA THR A 118 13.96 3.22 12.48
C THR A 118 13.95 4.69 12.03
N LEU A 119 15.12 5.33 11.98
CA LEU A 119 15.31 6.70 11.50
C LEU A 119 15.71 6.78 10.02
N ASN A 120 15.85 5.65 9.31
CA ASN A 120 16.28 5.64 7.91
C ASN A 120 15.08 5.59 6.95
N ILE A 121 15.08 6.50 5.98
CA ILE A 121 14.09 6.57 4.90
C ILE A 121 14.79 6.37 3.56
N LEU A 122 14.16 5.60 2.68
CA LEU A 122 14.57 5.44 1.29
C LEU A 122 13.52 6.06 0.37
N PHE A 123 13.92 7.05 -0.41
CA PHE A 123 13.11 7.59 -1.49
C PHE A 123 13.54 7.02 -2.83
N LEU A 124 12.57 6.47 -3.55
CA LEU A 124 12.72 5.96 -4.91
C LEU A 124 11.80 6.76 -5.84
N GLU A 125 12.35 7.37 -6.87
CA GLU A 125 11.55 8.13 -7.84
C GLU A 125 12.16 8.07 -9.24
N GLU A 126 11.31 8.24 -10.25
CA GLU A 126 11.79 8.50 -11.60
C GLU A 126 10.87 9.54 -12.31
N TYR A 127 11.19 10.00 -13.54
CA TYR A 127 10.29 10.74 -14.47
C TYR A 127 8.99 10.04 -14.99
N LEU A 128 7.82 10.30 -14.39
CA LEU A 128 6.57 9.57 -14.73
C LEU A 128 6.17 9.62 -16.21
N ASN A 129 6.31 10.78 -16.84
CA ASN A 129 6.04 11.01 -18.25
C ASN A 129 7.07 12.00 -18.85
N GLY A 130 8.35 11.61 -18.79
CA GLY A 130 9.47 12.47 -19.19
C GLY A 130 9.84 13.53 -18.14
N ALA A 131 10.93 14.26 -18.40
CA ALA A 131 11.60 15.09 -17.40
C ALA A 131 10.73 16.20 -16.78
N ALA A 132 9.69 16.67 -17.48
CA ALA A 132 8.72 17.63 -16.94
C ALA A 132 7.82 17.05 -15.83
N ASN A 133 7.82 15.73 -15.65
CA ASN A 133 7.02 14.98 -14.69
C ASN A 133 7.95 14.26 -13.71
N ASP A 134 8.87 15.01 -13.10
CA ASP A 134 9.86 14.51 -12.13
C ASP A 134 9.19 14.15 -10.79
N GLY A 135 9.21 12.85 -10.45
CA GLY A 135 8.66 12.35 -9.20
C GLY A 135 9.47 12.82 -7.99
N GLY A 136 10.73 13.17 -8.18
CA GLY A 136 11.65 13.69 -7.17
C GLY A 136 11.19 15.00 -6.58
N ILE A 137 10.51 15.86 -7.36
CA ILE A 137 9.94 17.11 -6.86
C ILE A 137 8.96 16.85 -5.70
N THR A 138 8.16 15.79 -5.78
CA THR A 138 7.25 15.43 -4.68
C THR A 138 8.02 14.93 -3.45
N LYS A 139 9.10 14.18 -3.66
CA LYS A 139 9.94 13.68 -2.56
C LYS A 139 10.70 14.80 -1.86
N ASP A 140 11.23 15.76 -2.64
CA ASP A 140 11.90 16.96 -2.13
C ASP A 140 10.94 17.74 -1.23
N LEU A 141 9.71 17.97 -1.69
CA LEU A 141 8.68 18.62 -0.87
C LEU A 141 8.36 17.85 0.41
N ILE A 142 8.28 16.51 0.34
CA ILE A 142 8.07 15.67 1.52
C ILE A 142 9.22 15.84 2.51
N ASN A 143 10.46 15.76 2.02
CA ASN A 143 11.67 15.95 2.82
C ASN A 143 11.66 17.32 3.51
N ASP A 144 11.54 18.38 2.72
CA ASP A 144 11.69 19.77 3.19
C ASP A 144 10.59 20.21 4.16
N SER A 145 9.39 19.63 4.06
CA SER A 145 8.21 20.13 4.79
C SER A 145 7.70 19.22 5.90
N TYR A 146 7.97 17.91 5.84
CA TYR A 146 7.29 16.93 6.70
C TYR A 146 8.20 15.91 7.38
N ILE A 147 9.46 15.76 6.94
CA ILE A 147 10.39 14.83 7.58
C ILE A 147 11.19 15.57 8.67
N PRO A 148 11.18 15.09 9.93
CA PRO A 148 12.00 15.67 10.98
C PRO A 148 13.51 15.50 10.74
N ASP A 149 14.32 16.49 11.13
CA ASP A 149 15.78 16.54 10.91
C ASP A 149 16.58 15.33 11.44
N ASN A 150 16.02 14.56 12.39
CA ASN A 150 16.68 13.40 12.95
C ASN A 150 16.57 12.14 12.08
N PHE A 151 15.83 12.18 10.97
CA PHE A 151 15.78 11.09 10.00
C PHE A 151 16.92 11.17 8.99
N ASN A 152 17.46 10.01 8.61
CA ASN A 152 18.45 9.88 7.55
C ASN A 152 17.75 9.48 6.25
N ILE A 153 17.85 10.30 5.22
CA ILE A 153 17.21 10.02 3.93
C ILE A 153 18.26 9.57 2.92
N THR A 154 18.01 8.43 2.27
CA THR A 154 18.71 8.01 1.06
C THR A 154 17.82 8.27 -0.14
N GLU A 155 18.34 8.98 -1.13
CA GLU A 155 17.63 9.33 -2.37
C GLU A 155 18.20 8.54 -3.55
N LEU A 156 17.37 7.68 -4.16
CA LEU A 156 17.66 7.05 -5.44
C LEU A 156 16.69 7.57 -6.49
N TYR A 157 17.16 8.54 -7.26
CA TYR A 157 16.39 9.36 -8.18
C TYR A 157 16.89 9.17 -9.61
N GLN A 158 15.98 9.05 -10.58
CA GLN A 158 16.39 8.94 -11.98
C GLN A 158 17.15 10.18 -12.44
N ARG A 159 16.77 11.38 -11.97
CA ARG A 159 17.45 12.63 -12.33
C ARG A 159 18.92 12.68 -11.86
N TYR A 160 19.28 11.88 -10.86
CA TYR A 160 20.66 11.73 -10.39
C TYR A 160 21.41 10.60 -11.10
N GLY A 161 20.73 9.80 -11.93
CA GLY A 161 21.31 8.65 -12.60
C GLY A 161 21.72 7.51 -11.66
N ASN A 162 21.25 7.52 -10.40
CA ASN A 162 21.64 6.56 -9.38
C ASN A 162 20.54 5.50 -9.08
N LEU A 163 19.34 5.64 -9.63
CA LEU A 163 18.27 4.65 -9.51
C LEU A 163 18.39 3.57 -10.59
N ASN A 164 18.47 2.30 -10.17
CA ASN A 164 18.33 1.11 -11.00
C ASN A 164 18.00 -0.09 -10.10
N LYS A 165 17.71 -1.27 -10.69
CA LYS A 165 17.42 -2.51 -9.94
C LYS A 165 18.47 -2.80 -8.87
N SER A 166 19.77 -2.73 -9.22
CA SER A 166 20.84 -3.10 -8.30
C SER A 166 20.91 -2.15 -7.11
N SER A 167 20.82 -0.83 -7.33
CA SER A 167 20.87 0.14 -6.24
C SER A 167 19.61 0.06 -5.35
N ALA A 168 18.43 -0.15 -5.93
CA ALA A 168 17.19 -0.35 -5.19
C ALA A 168 17.24 -1.61 -4.32
N MET A 169 17.61 -2.77 -4.89
CA MET A 169 17.72 -4.03 -4.15
C MET A 169 18.79 -3.98 -3.05
N ALA A 170 19.91 -3.30 -3.30
CA ALA A 170 20.92 -3.07 -2.27
C ALA A 170 20.37 -2.24 -1.11
N LYS A 171 19.59 -1.19 -1.40
CA LYS A 171 19.01 -0.32 -0.37
C LYS A 171 17.84 -0.94 0.38
N PHE A 172 17.03 -1.79 -0.25
CA PHE A 172 16.04 -2.61 0.46
C PHE A 172 16.71 -3.54 1.48
N ASN A 173 17.89 -4.07 1.17
CA ASN A 173 18.67 -4.89 2.09
C ASN A 173 19.55 -4.10 3.08
N ALA A 174 19.61 -2.77 2.97
CA ALA A 174 20.52 -1.93 3.76
C ALA A 174 19.80 -1.14 4.86
N ARG A 175 18.81 -1.74 5.52
CA ARG A 175 18.20 -1.24 6.77
C ARG A 175 17.52 0.13 6.63
N CYS A 176 16.39 0.15 5.92
CA CYS A 176 15.48 1.29 5.93
C CYS A 176 14.23 0.94 6.74
N ASN A 177 13.63 1.94 7.37
CA ASN A 177 12.37 1.80 8.09
C ASN A 177 11.18 2.20 7.21
N ILE A 178 11.38 3.19 6.36
CA ILE A 178 10.34 3.67 5.44
C ILE A 178 10.91 3.67 4.03
N VAL A 179 10.18 3.06 3.10
CA VAL A 179 10.41 3.19 1.67
C VAL A 179 9.26 4.00 1.09
N ASN A 180 9.55 5.09 0.39
CA ASN A 180 8.53 5.87 -0.32
C ASN A 180 8.86 5.88 -1.82
N HIS A 181 7.97 5.30 -2.61
CA HIS A 181 8.10 5.09 -4.05
C HIS A 181 6.93 5.76 -4.78
N ILE A 182 7.21 6.48 -5.88
CA ILE A 182 6.15 7.07 -6.71
C ILE A 182 6.47 6.73 -8.15
N ARG A 183 5.75 5.78 -8.76
CA ARG A 183 6.06 5.33 -10.11
C ARG A 183 5.14 4.36 -10.83
N HIS A 184 5.59 3.87 -12.00
CA HIS A 184 4.87 2.84 -12.74
C HIS A 184 4.90 1.52 -11.96
N GLY A 185 3.85 0.76 -12.16
CA GLY A 185 3.70 -0.54 -11.54
C GLY A 185 2.73 -1.40 -12.33
N SER A 186 2.78 -2.67 -12.01
CA SER A 186 1.81 -3.68 -12.38
C SER A 186 1.53 -4.55 -11.16
N THR A 187 0.60 -5.51 -11.27
CA THR A 187 0.32 -6.46 -10.20
C THR A 187 1.58 -7.09 -9.61
N GLY A 188 2.55 -7.50 -10.44
CA GLY A 188 3.75 -8.22 -9.99
C GLY A 188 5.05 -7.44 -10.08
N SER A 189 5.03 -6.11 -10.25
CA SER A 189 6.26 -5.32 -10.37
C SER A 189 6.11 -3.82 -10.13
N ILE A 190 7.18 -3.17 -9.71
CA ILE A 190 7.35 -1.70 -9.74
C ILE A 190 8.56 -1.31 -10.58
N SER A 191 8.53 -0.14 -11.21
CA SER A 191 9.65 0.38 -12.00
C SER A 191 10.69 1.09 -11.14
N VAL A 192 11.96 0.98 -11.53
CA VAL A 192 13.12 1.63 -10.91
C VAL A 192 14.05 2.15 -12.02
N ALA A 193 13.59 3.21 -12.69
CA ALA A 193 14.24 3.83 -13.85
C ALA A 193 14.44 2.84 -15.00
N SER A 194 15.68 2.46 -15.28
CA SER A 194 16.02 1.57 -16.38
C SER A 194 15.66 0.09 -16.14
N GLY A 195 15.08 -0.26 -15.00
CA GLY A 195 14.65 -1.62 -14.68
C GLY A 195 13.36 -1.68 -13.87
N SER A 196 13.03 -2.87 -13.36
CA SER A 196 11.88 -3.11 -12.50
C SER A 196 12.24 -4.07 -11.37
N ILE A 197 11.58 -3.96 -10.23
CA ILE A 197 11.60 -4.95 -9.14
C ILE A 197 10.33 -5.77 -9.26
N GLY A 198 10.47 -7.09 -9.43
CA GLY A 198 9.34 -8.03 -9.51
C GLY A 198 9.26 -8.97 -8.32
N ASN A 199 8.23 -9.83 -8.31
CA ASN A 199 7.96 -10.78 -7.23
C ASN A 199 9.20 -11.60 -6.81
N SER A 200 9.92 -12.20 -7.76
CA SER A 200 11.13 -12.99 -7.46
C SER A 200 12.29 -12.17 -6.90
N ASP A 201 12.41 -10.89 -7.27
CA ASP A 201 13.38 -9.99 -6.67
C ASP A 201 12.99 -9.75 -5.19
N VAL A 202 11.70 -9.49 -4.91
CA VAL A 202 11.18 -9.28 -3.55
C VAL A 202 11.34 -10.52 -2.67
N ASP A 203 11.10 -11.72 -3.22
CA ASP A 203 11.31 -12.99 -2.53
C ASP A 203 12.77 -13.23 -2.13
N SER A 204 13.71 -12.62 -2.87
CA SER A 204 15.14 -12.71 -2.58
C SER A 204 15.62 -11.72 -1.50
N LEU A 205 14.76 -10.82 -1.03
CA LEU A 205 15.11 -9.88 0.04
C LEU A 205 15.43 -10.62 1.34
N ALA A 206 16.45 -10.11 2.03
CA ALA A 206 17.01 -10.68 3.25
C ALA A 206 17.20 -9.61 4.34
N ASN A 207 16.33 -8.60 4.37
CA ASN A 207 16.42 -7.46 5.29
C ASN A 207 15.73 -7.69 6.65
N SER A 208 15.23 -8.90 6.94
CA SER A 208 14.74 -9.24 8.28
C SER A 208 15.91 -9.29 9.27
N LEU A 209 15.84 -8.74 10.48
CA LEU A 209 14.67 -8.24 11.22
C LEU A 209 14.36 -6.74 11.01
N GLU A 210 15.03 -6.08 10.06
CA GLU A 210 14.95 -4.64 9.76
C GLU A 210 13.93 -4.41 8.63
N ASN A 211 12.71 -4.92 8.81
CA ASN A 211 11.61 -4.74 7.86
C ASN A 211 11.18 -3.26 7.77
N PHE A 212 10.79 -2.82 6.56
CA PHE A 212 10.30 -1.46 6.31
C PHE A 212 8.79 -1.40 6.16
N ILE A 213 8.23 -0.20 6.28
CA ILE A 213 6.92 0.15 5.72
C ILE A 213 7.14 0.65 4.30
N PHE A 214 6.47 0.04 3.33
CA PHE A 214 6.55 0.45 1.93
C PHE A 214 5.32 1.28 1.56
N TYR A 215 5.53 2.52 1.17
CA TYR A 215 4.50 3.39 0.61
C TYR A 215 4.75 3.58 -0.88
N SER A 216 3.83 3.10 -1.71
CA SER A 216 3.93 3.16 -3.16
C SER A 216 2.74 3.85 -3.80
N THR A 217 2.98 4.95 -4.50
CA THR A 217 2.05 5.44 -5.51
C THR A 217 2.42 4.78 -6.83
N SER A 218 1.84 3.61 -7.10
CA SER A 218 2.07 2.88 -8.35
C SER A 218 0.89 2.01 -8.73
N CYS A 219 0.59 1.98 -10.03
CA CYS A 219 -0.52 1.22 -10.59
C CYS A 219 -0.43 -0.27 -10.20
N TYR A 220 -1.53 -0.83 -9.68
CA TYR A 220 -1.76 -2.26 -9.42
C TYR A 220 -0.77 -2.98 -8.49
N SER A 221 0.27 -2.32 -7.97
CA SER A 221 1.26 -2.96 -7.09
C SER A 221 0.68 -3.55 -5.80
N ASN A 222 -0.53 -3.11 -5.42
CA ASN A 222 -1.30 -3.63 -4.29
C ASN A 222 -2.63 -4.24 -4.75
N ASN A 223 -2.66 -4.84 -5.95
CA ASN A 223 -3.82 -5.52 -6.48
C ASN A 223 -4.04 -6.87 -5.77
N PHE A 224 -4.47 -6.78 -4.51
CA PHE A 224 -4.58 -7.89 -3.55
C PHE A 224 -5.66 -8.94 -3.90
N GLU A 225 -6.30 -8.88 -5.07
CA GLU A 225 -7.16 -9.98 -5.56
C GLU A 225 -6.38 -11.00 -6.42
N SER A 226 -5.10 -10.75 -6.62
CA SER A 226 -4.17 -11.51 -7.43
C SER A 226 -2.83 -11.57 -6.71
N ASP A 227 -1.98 -12.54 -7.04
CA ASP A 227 -0.63 -12.69 -6.49
C ASP A 227 0.24 -11.45 -6.76
N SER A 228 0.18 -10.51 -5.82
CA SER A 228 0.59 -9.13 -6.01
C SER A 228 1.94 -8.85 -5.36
N LEU A 229 2.65 -7.86 -5.89
CA LEU A 229 3.96 -7.48 -5.38
C LEU A 229 3.91 -7.13 -3.88
N SER A 230 2.83 -6.50 -3.43
CA SER A 230 2.63 -6.18 -2.02
C SER A 230 2.51 -7.42 -1.14
N GLU A 231 1.87 -8.50 -1.61
CA GLU A 231 1.80 -9.78 -0.90
C GLU A 231 3.17 -10.40 -0.76
N HIS A 232 3.98 -10.41 -1.83
CA HIS A 232 5.36 -10.87 -1.76
C HIS A 232 6.19 -10.06 -0.74
N PHE A 233 6.02 -8.74 -0.69
CA PHE A 233 6.69 -7.91 0.31
C PHE A 233 6.26 -8.27 1.75
N MET A 234 4.97 -8.49 1.97
CA MET A 234 4.41 -8.80 3.30
C MET A 234 4.78 -10.23 3.74
N ASN A 235 4.71 -11.21 2.83
CA ASN A 235 4.76 -12.64 3.15
C ASN A 235 6.18 -13.24 3.09
N ASN A 236 7.18 -12.54 2.54
CA ASN A 236 8.57 -13.01 2.57
C ASN A 236 9.08 -13.14 4.02
N ALA A 237 9.37 -14.37 4.48
CA ALA A 237 9.84 -14.64 5.84
C ALA A 237 11.25 -14.09 6.14
N ASN A 238 12.08 -13.91 5.11
CA ASN A 238 13.47 -13.47 5.25
C ASN A 238 13.65 -11.96 5.06
N GLY A 239 12.63 -11.23 4.62
CA GLY A 239 12.75 -9.81 4.31
C GLY A 239 11.43 -9.17 3.92
N GLY A 240 11.51 -8.14 3.09
CA GLY A 240 10.36 -7.36 2.65
C GLY A 240 9.84 -6.40 3.71
N SER A 241 8.55 -6.12 3.65
CA SER A 241 7.90 -5.12 4.47
C SER A 241 7.19 -5.70 5.69
N ILE A 242 6.93 -4.83 6.66
CA ILE A 242 5.98 -5.04 7.76
C ILE A 242 4.60 -4.42 7.46
N GLY A 243 4.54 -3.48 6.52
CA GLY A 243 3.32 -2.87 6.03
C GLY A 243 3.50 -2.38 4.59
N TYR A 244 2.44 -2.45 3.80
CA TYR A 244 2.43 -1.95 2.42
C TYR A 244 1.21 -1.05 2.22
N VAL A 245 1.45 0.18 1.76
CA VAL A 245 0.40 1.12 1.36
C VAL A 245 0.58 1.40 -0.12
N GLY A 246 -0.41 1.02 -0.93
CA GLY A 246 -0.38 1.32 -2.36
C GLY A 246 -1.69 1.01 -3.06
N ASN A 247 -1.69 1.16 -4.39
CA ASN A 247 -2.91 1.15 -5.18
C ASN A 247 -3.28 -0.26 -5.66
N SER A 248 -4.53 -0.67 -5.45
CA SER A 248 -5.09 -1.89 -6.03
C SER A 248 -5.42 -1.77 -7.52
N ARG A 249 -5.48 -0.53 -8.02
CA ARG A 249 -5.67 -0.15 -9.42
C ARG A 249 -4.70 0.98 -9.77
N CYS A 250 -5.07 1.84 -10.71
CA CYS A 250 -4.25 2.98 -11.13
C CYS A 250 -3.85 3.88 -9.95
N GLY A 251 -2.54 4.11 -9.80
CA GLY A 251 -1.98 5.15 -8.95
C GLY A 251 -1.64 6.35 -9.81
N TRP A 252 -2.25 7.50 -9.53
CA TRP A 252 -2.08 8.72 -10.32
C TRP A 252 -1.13 9.70 -9.62
N TYR A 253 -0.47 10.52 -10.44
CA TYR A 253 0.34 11.64 -9.98
C TYR A 253 -0.35 12.95 -10.37
N VAL A 254 -0.08 14.02 -9.62
CA VAL A 254 -0.52 15.38 -9.96
C VAL A 254 0.71 16.26 -9.99
N LEU A 255 0.82 17.12 -11.02
CA LEU A 255 2.03 17.89 -11.31
C LEU A 255 2.25 19.11 -10.41
N GLN A 256 1.34 19.41 -9.48
CA GLN A 256 1.44 20.53 -8.55
C GLN A 256 0.48 20.30 -7.38
N CYS A 257 1.00 20.18 -6.17
CA CYS A 257 0.24 20.49 -4.96
C CYS A 257 0.26 22.01 -4.83
N ASN A 258 -0.79 22.69 -5.28
CA ASN A 258 -1.05 24.05 -4.81
C ASN A 258 -1.61 23.91 -3.39
N ILE A 259 -0.73 23.96 -2.39
CA ILE A 259 -1.11 24.02 -0.98
C ILE A 259 -1.51 25.47 -0.65
#